data_AF-A0A1C5IMG0-F1
#
_entry.id   AF-A0A1C5IMG0-F1
#
_cell.length_a   1.000
_cell.length_b   1.000
_cell.length_c   1.000
_cell.angle_alpha   90.00
_cell.angle_beta   90.00
_cell.angle_gamma   90.00
#
_symmetry.space_group_name_H-M   'P 1'
#
loop_
_entity.id
_entity.type
_entity.pdbx_description
1 polymer ?
#
loop_
_entity_poly.entity_id
_entity_poly.type
_entity_poly.pdbx_seq_one_letter_code
_entity_poly.pdbx_strand_id
1 'polypeptide(L)'
;MGYGFTVDEPRDGVAVGCAFDNDRMSYVRMVMIEAGVLTGDGVEAVFRLPGLEPGDESLPVGTFIGVGARVTGAQAAFIAERTRRAVSLGVISDLLEFLDDAPPSAAVREWTEQFAAFNERAASVGGYHIV
;
A
#
# COMPACT_ATOMS: atom_id res chain seq x y z
N MET A 1 18.09 2.48 3.99
CA MET A 1 17.34 3.19 2.93
C MET A 1 15.87 2.91 3.16
N GLY A 2 14.99 3.88 2.95
CA GLY A 2 13.55 3.76 3.21
C GLY A 2 12.76 4.45 2.10
N TYR A 3 11.43 4.41 2.20
CA TYR A 3 10.48 5.02 1.30
C TYR A 3 9.90 6.28 1.93
N GLY A 4 10.02 7.42 1.24
CA GLY A 4 9.25 8.62 1.53
C GLY A 4 8.14 8.81 0.50
N PHE A 5 7.04 9.45 0.90
CA PHE A 5 5.95 9.79 -0.02
C PHE A 5 5.64 11.29 0.07
N THR A 6 5.61 11.96 -1.09
CA THR A 6 5.39 13.41 -1.19
C THR A 6 4.24 13.69 -2.14
N VAL A 7 3.21 14.40 -1.68
CA VAL A 7 2.04 14.76 -2.49
C VAL A 7 2.37 15.79 -3.59
N ASP A 8 1.67 15.71 -4.73
CA ASP A 8 1.92 16.56 -5.91
C ASP A 8 1.68 18.06 -5.63
N GLU A 9 0.66 18.40 -4.83
CA GLU A 9 0.39 19.76 -4.38
C GLU A 9 0.50 19.86 -2.84
N PRO A 10 1.58 20.45 -2.30
CA PRO A 10 1.64 20.78 -0.88
C PRO A 10 0.63 21.91 -0.60
N ARG A 11 -0.51 21.59 0.01
CA ARG A 11 -1.41 22.61 0.57
C ARG A 11 -0.86 23.08 1.92
N ASP A 12 -0.84 24.39 2.14
CA ASP A 12 -0.42 24.98 3.43
C ASP A 12 -1.14 24.29 4.60
N GLY A 13 -0.36 23.72 5.53
CA GLY A 13 -0.85 22.95 6.68
C GLY A 13 -0.89 21.43 6.50
N VAL A 14 -0.52 20.90 5.33
CA VAL A 14 -0.57 19.44 5.02
C VAL A 14 0.82 18.89 4.70
N ALA A 15 1.77 19.06 5.61
CA ALA A 15 2.96 18.19 5.62
C ALA A 15 2.60 16.90 6.35
N VAL A 16 2.02 15.93 5.65
CA VAL A 16 1.92 14.56 6.18
C VAL A 16 2.71 13.64 5.26
N GLY A 17 4.03 13.66 5.46
CA GLY A 17 4.87 12.62 4.91
C GLY A 17 4.45 11.29 5.54
N CYS A 18 4.06 10.33 4.72
CA CYS A 18 4.16 8.94 5.12
C CYS A 18 5.60 8.51 4.82
N ALA A 19 6.22 7.77 5.74
CA ALA A 19 7.56 7.24 5.53
C ALA A 19 7.68 5.88 6.19
N PHE A 20 8.25 4.95 5.45
CA PHE A 20 8.50 3.58 5.91
C PHE A 20 9.95 3.25 5.69
N ASP A 21 10.56 2.52 6.62
CA ASP A 21 11.78 1.79 6.28
C ASP A 21 11.46 0.65 5.30
N ASN A 22 12.50 0.01 4.78
CA ASN A 22 12.33 -1.08 3.82
C ASN A 22 11.53 -2.27 4.39
N ASP A 23 11.64 -2.52 5.69
CA ASP A 23 10.99 -3.66 6.33
C ASP A 23 9.48 -3.43 6.41
N ARG A 24 9.05 -2.29 6.96
CA ARG A 24 7.65 -1.87 6.99
C ARG A 24 7.04 -1.84 5.59
N MET A 25 7.75 -1.27 4.61
CA MET A 25 7.26 -1.24 3.24
C MET A 25 7.17 -2.64 2.62
N SER A 26 8.03 -3.58 3.01
CA SER A 26 7.92 -4.97 2.58
C SER A 26 6.59 -5.58 3.01
N TYR A 27 6.22 -5.43 4.28
CA TYR A 27 4.94 -5.92 4.79
C TYR A 27 3.75 -5.22 4.15
N VAL A 28 3.80 -3.89 4.01
CA VAL A 28 2.74 -3.13 3.33
C VAL A 28 2.55 -3.61 1.88
N ARG A 29 3.64 -3.88 1.15
CA ARG A 29 3.56 -4.43 -0.22
C ARG A 29 2.97 -5.82 -0.27
N MET A 30 3.31 -6.71 0.66
CA MET A 30 2.68 -8.04 0.75
C MET A 30 1.17 -7.91 0.91
N VAL A 31 0.71 -7.01 1.79
CA VAL A 31 -0.73 -6.72 1.95
C VAL A 31 -1.34 -6.14 0.67
N MET A 32 -0.63 -5.25 -0.03
CA MET A 32 -1.09 -4.68 -1.31
C MET A 32 -1.22 -5.74 -2.42
N ILE A 33 -0.33 -6.73 -2.46
CA ILE A 33 -0.41 -7.87 -3.38
C ILE A 33 -1.68 -8.69 -3.08
N GLU A 34 -1.90 -9.06 -1.82
CA GLU A 34 -3.12 -9.78 -1.41
C GLU A 34 -4.40 -8.98 -1.61
N ALA A 35 -4.32 -7.65 -1.51
CA ALA A 35 -5.45 -6.75 -1.75
C ALA A 35 -5.78 -6.56 -3.26
N GLY A 36 -4.99 -7.15 -4.15
CA GLY A 36 -5.09 -6.94 -5.59
C GLY A 36 -4.68 -5.54 -6.04
N VAL A 37 -3.99 -4.77 -5.19
CA VAL A 37 -3.45 -3.45 -5.55
C VAL A 37 -2.26 -3.60 -6.48
N LEU A 38 -1.41 -4.60 -6.23
CA LEU A 38 -0.20 -4.86 -7.01
C LEU A 38 -0.30 -6.17 -7.78
N THR A 39 0.21 -6.18 -9.00
CA THR A 39 0.32 -7.37 -9.85
C THR A 39 1.53 -7.28 -10.78
N GLY A 40 1.89 -8.39 -11.43
CA GLY A 40 3.00 -8.47 -12.38
C GLY A 40 4.28 -9.10 -11.81
N ASP A 41 5.30 -9.23 -12.67
CA ASP A 41 6.63 -9.78 -12.37
C ASP A 41 6.63 -11.16 -11.68
N GLY A 42 5.62 -12.00 -11.98
CA GLY A 42 5.47 -13.33 -11.38
C GLY A 42 5.03 -13.32 -9.91
N VAL A 43 4.65 -12.15 -9.38
CA VAL A 43 4.11 -12.00 -8.04
C VAL A 43 2.59 -12.15 -8.08
N GLU A 44 2.06 -13.06 -7.27
CA GLU A 44 0.63 -13.34 -7.16
C GLU A 44 0.17 -13.35 -5.70
N ALA A 45 -1.08 -12.95 -5.48
CA ALA A 45 -1.75 -13.11 -4.19
C ALA A 45 -1.86 -14.59 -3.82
N VAL A 46 -1.50 -14.92 -2.59
CA VAL A 46 -1.54 -16.26 -2.00
C VAL A 46 -2.98 -16.67 -1.72
N PHE A 47 -3.77 -15.78 -1.09
CA PHE A 47 -5.11 -16.15 -0.62
C PHE A 47 -6.20 -15.97 -1.68
N ARG A 48 -5.97 -15.09 -2.67
CA ARG A 48 -6.93 -14.78 -3.76
C ARG A 48 -8.35 -14.57 -3.24
N LEU A 49 -8.50 -13.70 -2.24
CA LEU A 49 -9.77 -13.49 -1.57
C LEU A 49 -10.82 -12.86 -2.51
N PRO A 50 -12.07 -13.34 -2.49
CA PRO A 50 -13.14 -12.79 -3.31
C PRO A 50 -13.34 -11.27 -3.12
N GLY A 51 -13.33 -10.53 -4.23
CA GLY A 51 -13.44 -9.07 -4.24
C GLY A 51 -12.13 -8.33 -3.97
N LEU A 52 -11.01 -9.05 -3.85
CA LEU A 52 -9.65 -8.50 -3.83
C LEU A 52 -8.80 -8.99 -5.01
N GLU A 53 -9.44 -9.52 -6.05
CA GLU A 53 -8.74 -9.95 -7.25
C GLU A 53 -8.05 -8.75 -7.93
N PRO A 54 -6.84 -8.94 -8.48
CA PRO A 54 -6.24 -7.96 -9.38
C PRO A 54 -7.15 -7.68 -10.59
N GLY A 55 -7.13 -6.45 -11.08
CA GLY A 55 -7.91 -6.02 -12.24
C GLY A 55 -7.21 -4.91 -13.02
N ASP A 56 -7.92 -4.26 -13.95
CA ASP A 56 -7.34 -3.25 -14.85
C ASP A 56 -6.78 -2.02 -14.12
N GLU A 57 -7.22 -1.77 -12.88
CA GLU A 57 -6.75 -0.68 -12.02
C GLU A 57 -5.52 -1.07 -11.18
N SER A 58 -5.16 -2.35 -11.14
CA SER A 58 -3.99 -2.84 -10.41
C SER A 58 -2.70 -2.26 -10.98
N LEU A 59 -1.78 -1.95 -10.08
CA LEU A 59 -0.50 -1.33 -10.41
C LEU A 59 0.58 -2.41 -10.60
N PRO A 60 1.60 -2.16 -11.45
CA PRO A 60 2.78 -3.01 -11.51
C PRO A 60 3.46 -3.08 -10.14
N VAL A 61 3.87 -4.28 -9.70
CA VAL A 61 4.60 -4.44 -8.43
C VAL A 61 5.87 -3.58 -8.39
N GLY A 62 6.52 -3.39 -9.55
CA GLY A 62 7.67 -2.49 -9.72
C GLY A 62 7.43 -1.03 -9.31
N THR A 63 6.18 -0.57 -9.25
CA THR A 63 5.84 0.79 -8.80
C THR A 63 6.35 1.08 -7.38
N PHE A 64 6.44 0.07 -6.51
CA PHE A 64 6.87 0.22 -5.12
C PHE A 64 8.18 -0.50 -4.79
N ILE A 65 9.03 -0.78 -5.78
CA ILE A 65 10.35 -1.41 -5.57
C ILE A 65 11.46 -0.35 -5.37
N GLY A 66 11.22 0.90 -5.74
CA GLY A 66 12.18 1.99 -5.59
C GLY A 66 11.53 3.37 -5.61
N VAL A 67 12.37 4.39 -5.75
CA VAL A 67 11.96 5.80 -5.82
C VAL A 67 11.73 6.26 -7.26
N GLY A 68 11.02 7.37 -7.44
CA GLY A 68 10.80 8.03 -8.73
C GLY A 68 9.49 7.66 -9.43
N ALA A 69 8.75 6.67 -8.93
CA ALA A 69 7.39 6.41 -9.40
C ALA A 69 6.43 7.53 -8.98
N ARG A 70 5.46 7.82 -9.84
CA ARG A 70 4.33 8.71 -9.55
C ARG A 70 3.06 7.88 -9.46
N VAL A 71 2.27 8.14 -8.42
CA VAL A 71 0.95 7.58 -8.21
C VAL A 71 -0.07 8.70 -8.39
N THR A 72 -0.98 8.56 -9.35
CA THR A 72 -2.03 9.53 -9.62
C THR A 72 -3.10 9.52 -8.54
N GLY A 73 -3.92 10.57 -8.45
CA GLY A 73 -5.01 10.63 -7.46
C GLY A 73 -6.04 9.49 -7.59
N ALA A 74 -6.34 9.05 -8.82
CA ALA A 74 -7.21 7.88 -9.04
C ALA A 74 -6.57 6.59 -8.54
N GLN A 75 -5.29 6.38 -8.83
CA GLN A 75 -4.54 5.22 -8.31
C GLN A 75 -4.42 5.27 -6.78
N ALA A 76 -4.23 6.44 -6.19
CA ALA A 76 -4.22 6.61 -4.74
C ALA A 76 -5.58 6.26 -4.12
N ALA A 77 -6.69 6.69 -4.73
CA ALA A 77 -8.04 6.30 -4.28
C ALA A 77 -8.24 4.78 -4.32
N PHE A 78 -7.79 4.15 -5.41
CA PHE A 78 -7.84 2.69 -5.57
C PHE A 78 -6.98 1.96 -4.52
N ILE A 79 -5.74 2.40 -4.30
CA ILE A 79 -4.86 1.84 -3.25
C ILE A 79 -5.53 1.95 -1.88
N ALA A 80 -6.09 3.12 -1.54
CA ALA A 80 -6.79 3.34 -0.28
C ALA A 80 -7.97 2.38 -0.10
N GLU A 81 -8.86 2.29 -1.08
CA GLU A 81 -10.05 1.43 -1.02
C GLU A 81 -9.66 -0.04 -0.78
N ARG A 82 -8.75 -0.58 -1.61
CA ARG A 82 -8.32 -1.98 -1.54
C ARG A 82 -7.58 -2.30 -0.24
N THR A 83 -6.67 -1.43 0.21
CA THR A 83 -5.95 -1.64 1.47
C THR A 83 -6.86 -1.58 2.69
N ARG A 84 -7.85 -0.66 2.72
CA ARG A 84 -8.90 -0.65 3.75
C ARG A 84 -9.71 -1.93 3.75
N ARG A 85 -10.07 -2.42 2.58
CA ARG A 85 -10.82 -3.67 2.42
C ARG A 85 -10.02 -4.87 2.93
N ALA A 86 -8.74 -4.98 2.58
CA ALA A 86 -7.86 -6.03 3.09
C ALA A 86 -7.76 -6.00 4.63
N VAL A 87 -7.62 -4.81 5.23
CA VAL A 87 -7.64 -4.64 6.69
C VAL A 87 -8.96 -5.11 7.30
N SER A 88 -10.09 -4.83 6.65
CA SER A 88 -11.42 -5.23 7.13
C SER A 88 -11.68 -6.75 7.02
N LEU A 89 -11.07 -7.40 6.04
CA LEU A 89 -11.22 -8.84 5.78
C LEU A 89 -10.23 -9.70 6.57
N GLY A 90 -9.32 -9.11 7.35
CA GLY A 90 -8.37 -9.88 8.17
C GLY A 90 -7.12 -10.37 7.44
N VAL A 91 -6.87 -9.90 6.21
CA VAL A 91 -5.74 -10.33 5.35
C VAL A 91 -4.39 -10.33 6.08
N ILE A 92 -4.17 -9.34 6.95
CA ILE A 92 -2.91 -9.20 7.69
C ILE A 92 -2.71 -10.36 8.66
N SER A 93 -3.76 -10.79 9.37
CA SER A 93 -3.65 -11.92 10.28
C SER A 93 -3.38 -13.21 9.51
N ASP A 94 -4.12 -13.43 8.43
CA ASP A 94 -3.96 -14.60 7.56
C ASP A 94 -2.56 -14.64 6.92
N LEU A 95 -2.02 -13.50 6.48
CA LEU A 95 -0.69 -13.46 5.87
C LEU A 95 0.43 -13.76 6.86
N LEU A 96 0.34 -13.23 8.08
CA LEU A 96 1.41 -13.34 9.06
C LEU A 96 1.41 -14.69 9.79
N GLU A 97 0.32 -15.45 9.78
CA GLU A 97 0.28 -16.77 10.43
C GLU A 97 1.26 -17.78 9.80
N PHE A 98 1.65 -17.56 8.54
CA PHE A 98 2.62 -18.39 7.80
C PHE A 98 4.07 -17.91 7.91
N LEU A 99 4.34 -16.81 8.64
CA LEU A 99 5.66 -16.20 8.75
C LEU A 99 6.20 -16.35 10.17
N ASP A 100 7.20 -17.22 10.35
CA ASP A 100 7.74 -17.59 11.67
C ASP A 100 8.32 -16.40 12.48
N ASP A 101 8.87 -15.39 11.82
CA ASP A 101 9.52 -14.21 12.44
C ASP A 101 8.83 -12.89 12.05
N ALA A 102 7.52 -12.92 11.79
CA ALA A 102 6.75 -11.72 11.45
C ALA A 102 6.59 -10.76 12.65
N PRO A 103 6.55 -9.43 12.41
CA PRO A 103 6.05 -8.47 13.37
C PRO A 103 4.63 -8.81 13.83
N PRO A 104 4.20 -8.35 15.02
CA PRO A 104 2.82 -8.53 15.47
C PRO A 104 1.82 -7.97 14.44
N SER A 105 0.71 -8.67 14.19
CA SER A 105 -0.31 -8.22 13.23
C SER A 105 -0.83 -6.81 13.50
N ALA A 106 -0.87 -6.39 14.77
CA ALA A 106 -1.23 -5.02 15.16
C ALA A 106 -0.28 -3.97 14.57
N ALA A 107 1.03 -4.25 14.51
CA ALA A 107 2.02 -3.34 13.95
C ALA A 107 1.87 -3.22 12.43
N VAL A 108 1.74 -4.35 11.72
CA VAL A 108 1.53 -4.35 10.27
C VAL A 108 0.21 -3.66 9.91
N ARG A 109 -0.84 -3.88 10.71
CA ARG A 109 -2.13 -3.19 10.58
C ARG A 109 -2.00 -1.68 10.71
N GLU A 110 -1.27 -1.19 11.70
CA GLU A 110 -1.02 0.24 11.88
C GLU A 110 -0.32 0.84 10.65
N TRP A 111 0.71 0.17 10.11
CA TRP A 111 1.42 0.64 8.91
C TRP A 111 0.50 0.65 7.68
N THR A 112 -0.29 -0.39 7.47
CA THR A 112 -1.25 -0.45 6.36
C THR A 112 -2.33 0.63 6.50
N GLU A 113 -2.87 0.87 7.70
CA GLU A 113 -3.86 1.92 7.95
C GLU A 113 -3.27 3.31 7.77
N GLN A 114 -2.02 3.53 8.20
CA GLN A 114 -1.29 4.77 7.94
C GLN A 114 -1.13 5.01 6.44
N PHE A 115 -0.76 3.98 5.68
CA PHE A 115 -0.59 4.07 4.23
C PHE A 115 -1.91 4.30 3.51
N ALA A 116 -2.99 3.64 3.93
CA ALA A 116 -4.33 3.88 3.41
C ALA A 116 -4.77 5.33 3.65
N ALA A 117 -4.60 5.84 4.87
CA ALA A 117 -4.94 7.22 5.21
C ALA A 117 -4.13 8.25 4.41
N PHE A 118 -2.86 7.96 4.12
CA PHE A 118 -2.05 8.78 3.24
C PHE A 118 -2.62 8.80 1.82
N ASN A 119 -2.97 7.64 1.27
CA ASN A 119 -3.54 7.51 -0.07
C ASN A 119 -4.91 8.20 -0.22
N GLU A 120 -5.78 8.11 0.80
CA GLU A 120 -7.06 8.84 0.85
C GLU A 120 -6.85 10.35 0.69
N ARG A 121 -5.82 10.89 1.36
CA ARG A 121 -5.47 12.31 1.26
C ARG A 121 -4.85 12.63 -0.08
N ALA A 122 -3.89 11.84 -0.54
CA ALA A 122 -3.20 12.04 -1.81
C ALA A 122 -4.18 12.03 -3.00
N ALA A 123 -5.22 11.19 -2.95
CA ALA A 123 -6.31 11.18 -3.92
C ALA A 123 -7.00 12.54 -4.06
N SER A 124 -7.19 13.26 -2.97
CA SER A 124 -7.84 14.59 -2.95
C SER A 124 -6.96 15.75 -3.45
N VAL A 125 -5.66 15.50 -3.63
CA VAL A 125 -4.66 16.49 -4.06
C VAL A 125 -3.90 16.05 -5.32
N GLY A 126 -4.46 15.11 -6.08
CA GLY A 126 -3.98 14.76 -7.42
C GLY A 126 -2.94 13.64 -7.51
N GLY A 127 -2.42 13.15 -6.39
CA GLY A 127 -1.44 12.06 -6.34
C GLY A 127 -0.23 12.34 -5.45
N TYR A 128 0.81 11.51 -5.62
CA TYR A 128 2.08 11.64 -4.92
C TYR A 128 3.24 10.99 -5.70
N HIS A 129 4.45 11.37 -5.31
CA HIS A 129 5.72 10.79 -5.73
C HIS A 129 6.34 9.96 -4.60
N ILE A 130 6.98 8.85 -4.99
CA ILE A 130 7.83 8.05 -4.10
C ILE A 130 9.25 8.63 -4.14
N VAL A 131 9.78 9.03 -2.98
CA VAL A 131 11.06 9.75 -2.82
C VAL A 131 12.02 9.07 -1.86
#